data_AF-A0A8J5N7K9-F1
#
_entry.id   AF-A0A8J5N7K9-F1
#
_cell.length_a   1.000
_cell.length_b   1.000
_cell.length_c   1.000
_cell.angle_alpha   90.00
_cell.angle_beta   90.00
_cell.angle_gamma   90.00
#
_symmetry.space_group_name_H-M   'P 1'
#
loop_
_entity.id
_entity.type
_entity.pdbx_description
1 polymer ?
#
loop_
_entity_poly.entity_id
_entity_poly.type
_entity_poly.pdbx_seq_one_letter_code
_entity_poly.pdbx_strand_id
1 'polypeptide(L)'
;MRRPSNVLILLIRRNVKETAPYPTPQTTSVEEETTTDDPDETTQFLGETLSPFETTLSSLNPMTEVPDVETTTAKTWVLDEYSAYDCPAPGYYPFEGDCFRFYRCFETPKGTLKGLLYKCPTGYNYSLEHHRCAKEDSLPPCMKKLQAAHLRLAGVIQLSKSDLSWFFDRDF
;
A
#
# COMPACT_ATOMS: atom_id res chain seq x y z
N MET A 1 -22.57 -20.16 66.25
CA MET A 1 -22.41 -21.51 65.68
C MET A 1 -22.21 -21.33 64.16
N ARG A 2 -20.99 -21.47 63.62
CA ARG A 2 -20.50 -22.62 62.79
C ARG A 2 -21.59 -23.09 61.79
N ARG A 3 -21.46 -23.04 60.45
CA ARG A 3 -20.30 -23.14 59.53
C ARG A 3 -20.60 -22.47 58.15
N PRO A 4 -19.56 -22.09 57.39
CA PRO A 4 -19.61 -21.82 55.95
C PRO A 4 -19.26 -23.10 55.13
N SER A 5 -19.66 -23.17 53.85
CA SER A 5 -19.13 -24.05 52.76
C SER A 5 -20.20 -24.14 51.66
N ASN A 6 -19.96 -24.10 50.35
CA ASN A 6 -18.78 -24.00 49.51
C ASN A 6 -19.33 -23.55 48.15
N VAL A 7 -19.00 -22.35 47.68
CA VAL A 7 -19.21 -22.01 46.27
C VAL A 7 -18.00 -22.54 45.52
N LEU A 8 -18.19 -23.68 44.85
CA LEU A 8 -17.20 -24.31 44.01
C LEU A 8 -16.98 -23.43 42.76
N ILE A 9 -16.00 -22.53 42.84
CA ILE A 9 -15.51 -21.79 41.67
C ILE A 9 -14.74 -22.77 40.78
N LEU A 10 -15.38 -23.20 39.70
CA LEU A 10 -14.73 -23.94 38.62
C LEU A 10 -13.75 -23.01 37.90
N LEU A 11 -12.49 -23.03 38.34
CA LEU A 11 -11.39 -22.42 37.59
C LEU A 11 -11.12 -23.27 36.34
N ILE A 12 -11.67 -22.85 35.21
CA ILE A 12 -11.26 -23.37 33.90
C ILE A 12 -9.81 -22.91 33.67
N ARG A 13 -8.86 -23.82 33.92
CA ARG A 13 -7.46 -23.64 33.52
C ARG A 13 -7.42 -23.60 31.99
N ARG A 14 -7.22 -22.41 31.42
CA ARG A 14 -6.81 -22.26 30.01
C ARG A 14 -5.42 -22.89 29.87
N ASN A 15 -5.34 -24.02 29.16
CA ASN A 15 -4.08 -24.54 28.64
C ASN A 15 -3.58 -23.58 27.57
N VAL A 16 -2.60 -22.74 27.91
CA VAL A 16 -1.79 -22.03 26.92
C VAL A 16 -0.82 -23.06 26.37
N LYS A 17 -1.02 -23.47 25.12
CA LYS A 17 -0.06 -24.30 24.40
C LYS A 17 1.14 -23.41 24.09
N GLU A 18 2.19 -23.58 24.86
CA GLU A 18 3.48 -22.92 24.71
C GLU A 18 4.06 -23.27 23.33
N THR A 19 3.95 -22.34 22.38
CA THR A 19 4.59 -22.46 21.08
C THR A 19 6.07 -22.17 21.23
N ALA A 20 6.90 -23.16 20.87
CA ALA A 20 8.35 -23.10 20.91
C ALA A 20 8.91 -21.85 20.21
N PRO A 21 10.04 -21.29 20.68
CA PRO A 21 10.70 -20.18 20.03
C PRO A 21 11.23 -20.60 18.65
N TYR A 22 10.90 -19.80 17.64
CA TYR A 22 11.39 -19.96 16.27
C TYR A 22 12.92 -19.76 16.23
N PRO A 23 13.69 -20.57 15.48
CA PRO A 23 15.13 -20.43 15.43
C PRO A 23 15.53 -19.12 14.75
N THR A 24 16.44 -18.39 15.40
CA THR A 24 17.14 -17.23 14.86
C THR A 24 17.90 -17.58 13.58
N PRO A 25 17.85 -16.75 12.52
CA PRO A 25 18.73 -16.91 11.38
C PRO A 25 20.19 -16.65 11.80
N GLN A 26 21.06 -17.62 11.56
CA GLN A 26 22.50 -17.51 11.78
C GLN A 26 23.11 -16.58 10.73
N THR A 27 23.87 -15.60 11.21
CA THR A 27 24.81 -14.80 10.43
C THR A 27 26.01 -15.68 10.07
N THR A 28 26.20 -15.95 8.78
CA THR A 28 27.45 -16.51 8.24
C THR A 28 28.11 -15.43 7.39
N SER A 29 29.34 -15.14 7.75
CA SER A 29 30.22 -14.13 7.18
C SER A 29 31.40 -14.81 6.48
N VAL A 30 31.86 -14.19 5.38
CA VAL A 30 33.15 -14.41 4.69
C VAL A 30 33.16 -15.71 3.86
N GLU A 31 33.56 -15.75 2.58
CA GLU A 31 34.85 -15.36 2.01
C GLU A 31 34.80 -15.19 0.48
N GLU A 32 35.71 -14.35 0.01
CA GLU A 32 35.97 -13.86 -1.35
C GLU A 32 36.83 -14.86 -2.13
N GLU A 33 36.53 -15.10 -3.41
CA GLU A 33 37.53 -15.60 -4.36
C GLU A 33 37.49 -14.79 -5.67
N THR A 34 38.59 -14.07 -5.84
CA THR A 34 39.16 -13.43 -7.03
C THR A 34 39.39 -14.42 -8.18
N THR A 35 39.18 -14.00 -9.43
CA THR A 35 40.20 -14.23 -10.47
C THR A 35 40.14 -13.18 -11.58
N THR A 36 41.33 -12.68 -11.84
CA THR A 36 41.85 -11.73 -12.81
C THR A 36 41.65 -12.16 -14.25
N ASP A 37 41.40 -11.23 -15.16
CA ASP A 37 42.12 -11.16 -16.44
C ASP A 37 41.95 -9.76 -17.07
N ASP A 38 43.07 -9.06 -17.15
CA ASP A 38 43.31 -7.84 -17.91
C ASP A 38 44.45 -8.20 -18.89
N PRO A 39 44.39 -7.76 -20.14
CA PRO A 39 45.47 -6.89 -20.57
C PRO A 39 45.00 -5.72 -21.45
N ASP A 40 45.35 -4.52 -20.98
CA ASP A 40 46.15 -3.47 -21.62
C ASP A 40 45.74 -3.05 -23.05
N GLU A 41 45.25 -1.81 -23.17
CA GLU A 41 45.79 -0.91 -24.18
C GLU A 41 45.79 0.55 -23.70
N THR A 42 47.01 1.03 -23.51
CA THR A 42 47.39 2.40 -23.17
C THR A 42 47.17 3.34 -24.35
N THR A 43 46.50 4.48 -24.16
CA THR A 43 46.88 5.71 -24.88
C THR A 43 46.56 6.96 -24.06
N GLN A 44 47.63 7.72 -23.81
CA GLN A 44 47.66 9.01 -23.13
C GLN A 44 47.14 10.11 -24.07
N PHE A 45 46.39 11.08 -23.59
CA PHE A 45 46.47 12.45 -24.12
C PHE A 45 46.17 13.48 -23.03
N LEU A 46 47.18 14.30 -22.76
CA LEU A 46 47.17 15.46 -21.88
C LEU A 46 46.56 16.66 -22.62
N GLY A 47 45.74 17.48 -21.95
CA GLY A 47 45.28 18.74 -22.53
C GLY A 47 44.26 19.49 -21.68
N GLU A 48 44.74 20.26 -20.71
CA GLU A 48 44.01 21.38 -20.07
C GLU A 48 43.65 22.45 -21.10
N THR A 49 42.45 23.04 -21.03
CA THR A 49 42.27 24.50 -21.21
C THR A 49 40.99 24.99 -20.53
N LEU A 50 41.11 26.12 -19.85
CA LEU A 50 40.10 26.84 -19.06
C LEU A 50 39.10 27.65 -19.92
N SER A 51 37.83 27.67 -19.50
CA SER A 51 36.85 28.79 -19.63
C SER A 51 36.33 29.18 -21.04
N PRO A 52 35.16 29.85 -21.22
CA PRO A 52 34.16 30.33 -20.26
C PRO A 52 32.73 29.79 -20.43
N PHE A 53 31.98 29.82 -19.33
CA PHE A 53 30.52 29.75 -19.32
C PHE A 53 29.95 31.01 -19.94
N GLU A 54 29.49 30.93 -21.19
CA GLU A 54 28.61 31.93 -21.79
C GLU A 54 27.16 31.56 -21.47
N THR A 55 26.51 32.45 -20.73
CA THR A 55 25.09 32.41 -20.40
C THR A 55 24.30 32.81 -21.63
N THR A 56 23.54 31.88 -22.23
CA THR A 56 22.53 32.20 -23.24
C THR A 56 21.13 32.05 -22.65
N LEU A 57 20.64 33.17 -22.12
CA LEU A 57 19.22 33.39 -21.86
C LEU A 57 18.57 33.84 -23.17
N SER A 58 17.78 32.99 -23.82
CA SER A 58 16.59 33.36 -24.63
C SER A 58 16.04 32.15 -25.38
N SER A 59 14.81 31.73 -25.03
CA SER A 59 13.65 31.98 -25.89
C SER A 59 12.40 31.37 -25.26
N LEU A 60 11.45 32.23 -24.93
CA LEU A 60 10.08 31.87 -24.61
C LEU A 60 9.40 31.44 -25.92
N ASN A 61 9.18 30.14 -26.10
CA ASN A 61 8.29 29.65 -27.15
C ASN A 61 6.84 29.74 -26.65
N PRO A 62 5.92 30.37 -27.38
CA PRO A 62 4.50 30.28 -27.09
C PRO A 62 3.99 28.92 -27.60
N MET A 63 3.74 28.00 -26.67
CA MET A 63 3.02 26.76 -26.97
C MET A 63 1.52 27.09 -27.07
N THR A 64 1.11 27.55 -28.25
CA THR A 64 -0.30 27.59 -28.65
C THR A 64 -0.61 26.27 -29.34
N GLU A 65 -1.00 25.29 -28.55
CA GLU A 65 -2.04 24.30 -28.89
C GLU A 65 -2.43 23.62 -27.58
N VAL A 66 -3.53 24.11 -27.02
CA VAL A 66 -4.19 23.51 -25.87
C VAL A 66 -4.87 22.24 -26.41
N PRO A 67 -4.47 21.03 -26.01
CA PRO A 67 -5.32 19.87 -26.27
C PRO A 67 -6.64 20.12 -25.54
N ASP A 68 -7.73 19.95 -26.29
CA ASP A 68 -9.11 20.08 -25.84
C ASP A 68 -9.24 19.57 -24.39
N VAL A 69 -9.44 20.50 -23.47
CA VAL A 69 -9.89 20.17 -22.12
C VAL A 69 -11.28 19.62 -22.33
N GLU A 70 -11.36 18.30 -22.52
CA GLU A 70 -12.59 17.54 -22.34
C GLU A 70 -13.08 17.89 -20.95
N THR A 71 -13.95 18.88 -20.90
CA THR A 71 -14.58 19.39 -19.70
C THR A 71 -15.57 18.31 -19.29
N THR A 72 -15.03 17.26 -18.66
CA THR A 72 -15.78 16.20 -18.02
C THR A 72 -16.61 16.92 -16.97
N THR A 73 -17.89 17.12 -17.28
CA THR A 73 -18.86 17.71 -16.35
C THR A 73 -18.81 16.85 -15.10
N ALA A 74 -18.31 17.40 -13.99
CA ALA A 74 -18.08 16.65 -12.77
C ALA A 74 -19.42 16.10 -12.25
N LYS A 75 -19.68 14.81 -12.50
CA LYS A 75 -20.85 14.09 -11.96
C LYS A 75 -20.76 14.17 -10.44
N THR A 76 -21.76 14.81 -9.83
CA THR A 76 -21.88 14.85 -8.37
C THR A 76 -22.49 13.54 -7.89
N TRP A 77 -21.81 12.86 -6.97
CA TRP A 77 -22.25 11.56 -6.44
C TRP A 77 -23.04 11.71 -5.15
N VAL A 78 -24.13 10.96 -5.02
CA VAL A 78 -24.89 10.83 -3.77
C VAL A 78 -24.46 9.55 -3.06
N LEU A 79 -24.07 9.63 -1.78
CA LEU A 79 -23.70 8.45 -1.01
C LEU A 79 -24.91 7.58 -0.67
N ASP A 80 -24.71 6.27 -0.76
CA ASP A 80 -25.70 5.27 -0.36
C ASP A 80 -25.88 5.28 1.17
N GLU A 81 -27.12 5.13 1.64
CA GLU A 81 -27.46 5.08 3.07
C GLU A 81 -26.70 3.97 3.82
N TYR A 82 -26.36 2.89 3.13
CA TYR A 82 -25.62 1.75 3.68
C TYR A 82 -24.13 1.80 3.32
N SER A 83 -23.62 2.95 2.89
CA SER A 83 -22.19 3.13 2.67
C SER A 83 -21.47 3.18 4.01
N ALA A 84 -20.51 2.28 4.21
CA ALA A 84 -19.71 2.28 5.44
C ALA A 84 -18.63 3.37 5.42
N TYR A 85 -18.37 3.97 4.26
CA TYR A 85 -17.26 4.89 4.01
C TYR A 85 -17.66 5.97 3.00
N ASP A 86 -17.02 7.14 3.15
CA ASP A 86 -17.23 8.27 2.27
C ASP A 86 -16.42 8.07 0.99
N CYS A 87 -17.09 8.26 -0.14
CA CYS A 87 -16.54 8.02 -1.47
C CYS A 87 -16.67 9.30 -2.30
N PRO A 88 -15.57 9.81 -2.90
CA PRO A 88 -15.66 10.98 -3.77
C PRO A 88 -16.16 10.61 -5.17
N ALA A 89 -15.80 9.42 -5.66
CA ALA A 89 -16.19 8.85 -6.93
C ALA A 89 -16.03 7.32 -6.88
N PRO A 90 -16.49 6.58 -7.89
CA PRO A 90 -16.09 5.20 -8.09
C PRO A 90 -14.55 5.09 -8.17
N GLY A 91 -13.98 4.13 -7.45
CA GLY A 91 -12.54 4.06 -7.30
C GLY A 91 -12.05 3.09 -6.23
N TYR A 92 -10.73 2.97 -6.15
CA TYR A 92 -10.02 2.37 -5.04
C TYR A 92 -9.28 3.47 -4.28
N TYR A 93 -9.39 3.48 -2.94
CA TYR A 93 -8.84 4.53 -2.09
C TYR A 93 -8.15 3.94 -0.86
N PRO A 94 -7.07 4.56 -0.36
CA PRO A 94 -6.35 4.04 0.80
C PRO A 94 -7.19 4.09 2.08
N PHE A 95 -6.99 3.11 2.95
CA PHE A 95 -7.42 3.20 4.35
C PHE A 95 -6.44 4.06 5.16
N GLU A 96 -6.93 4.87 6.08
CA GLU A 96 -6.11 5.82 6.84
C GLU A 96 -5.34 5.13 7.98
N GLY A 97 -5.90 4.05 8.52
CA GLY A 97 -5.34 3.38 9.70
C GLY A 97 -4.22 2.38 9.44
N ASP A 98 -3.98 1.96 8.20
CA ASP A 98 -2.88 1.06 7.81
C ASP A 98 -2.68 1.04 6.29
N CYS A 99 -1.67 0.27 5.84
CA CYS A 99 -1.33 0.14 4.43
C CYS A 99 -1.90 -1.12 3.78
N PHE A 100 -2.52 -2.04 4.53
CA PHE A 100 -3.03 -3.30 3.99
C PHE A 100 -4.54 -3.28 3.72
N ARG A 101 -5.25 -2.22 4.12
CA ARG A 101 -6.65 -2.00 3.82
C ARG A 101 -6.87 -0.85 2.84
N PHE A 102 -7.99 -0.93 2.12
CA PHE A 102 -8.43 0.08 1.15
C PHE A 102 -9.95 0.04 0.99
N TYR A 103 -10.54 1.16 0.58
CA TYR A 103 -11.95 1.23 0.23
C TYR A 103 -12.12 1.03 -1.27
N ARG A 104 -13.11 0.22 -1.67
CA ARG A 104 -13.65 0.24 -3.03
C ARG A 104 -14.97 1.00 -3.00
N CYS A 105 -15.06 2.03 -3.82
CA CYS A 105 -16.24 2.81 -4.08
C CYS A 105 -16.80 2.43 -5.45
N PHE A 106 -18.11 2.19 -5.52
CA PHE A 106 -18.77 1.79 -6.77
C PHE A 106 -20.19 2.33 -6.84
N GLU A 107 -20.65 2.62 -8.06
CA GLU A 107 -22.04 3.00 -8.31
C GLU A 107 -22.96 1.80 -8.06
N THR A 108 -23.99 2.00 -7.24
CA THR A 108 -25.04 1.01 -7.04
C THR A 108 -26.03 1.08 -8.21
N PRO A 109 -26.87 0.05 -8.42
CA PRO A 109 -27.93 0.10 -9.44
C PRO A 109 -28.93 1.26 -9.26
N LYS A 110 -28.95 1.92 -8.09
CA LYS A 110 -29.81 3.08 -7.81
C LYS A 110 -29.15 4.41 -8.20
N GLY A 111 -27.93 4.39 -8.73
CA GLY A 111 -27.15 5.59 -9.03
C GLY A 111 -26.52 6.27 -7.81
N THR A 112 -26.53 5.61 -6.64
CA THR A 112 -25.84 6.06 -5.43
C THR A 112 -24.44 5.45 -5.35
N LEU A 113 -23.57 6.02 -4.53
CA LEU A 113 -22.19 5.56 -4.37
C LEU A 113 -22.03 4.78 -3.06
N LYS A 114 -21.46 3.58 -3.14
CA LYS A 114 -21.25 2.71 -1.97
C LYS A 114 -19.78 2.38 -1.79
N GLY A 115 -19.28 2.61 -0.57
CA GLY A 115 -17.94 2.27 -0.12
C GLY A 115 -17.92 1.03 0.76
N LEU A 116 -17.03 0.09 0.44
CA LEU A 116 -16.75 -1.10 1.25
C LEU A 116 -15.26 -1.21 1.54
N LEU A 117 -14.90 -1.64 2.75
CA LEU A 117 -13.51 -1.80 3.18
C LEU A 117 -13.02 -3.21 2.89
N TYR A 118 -11.91 -3.28 2.18
CA TYR A 118 -11.21 -4.50 1.82
C TYR A 118 -9.85 -4.57 2.49
N LYS A 119 -9.35 -5.78 2.68
CA LYS A 119 -7.99 -6.06 3.12
C LYS A 119 -7.25 -6.86 2.06
N CYS A 120 -6.07 -6.39 1.68
CA CYS A 120 -5.14 -7.12 0.83
C CYS A 120 -4.74 -8.46 1.46
N PRO A 121 -4.39 -9.47 0.65
CA PRO A 121 -3.87 -10.74 1.15
C PRO A 121 -2.60 -10.55 1.98
N THR A 122 -2.27 -11.51 2.84
CA THR A 122 -1.01 -11.49 3.61
C THR A 122 0.21 -11.34 2.68
N GLY A 123 1.11 -10.42 3.03
CA GLY A 123 2.30 -10.05 2.24
C GLY A 123 2.03 -9.02 1.14
N TYR A 124 0.83 -8.41 1.13
CA TYR A 124 0.46 -7.36 0.17
C TYR A 124 -0.08 -6.14 0.91
N ASN A 125 0.33 -4.97 0.43
CA ASN A 125 -0.20 -3.67 0.85
C ASN A 125 -0.87 -2.98 -0.34
N TYR A 126 -1.79 -2.08 -0.06
CA TYR A 126 -2.42 -1.23 -1.07
C TYR A 126 -1.42 -0.20 -1.60
N SER A 127 -1.20 -0.20 -2.92
CA SER A 127 -0.37 0.76 -3.63
C SER A 127 -1.22 1.95 -4.07
N LEU A 128 -0.82 3.15 -3.64
CA LEU A 128 -1.41 4.40 -4.12
C LEU A 128 -1.11 4.65 -5.61
N GLU A 129 0.06 4.24 -6.07
CA GLU A 129 0.51 4.44 -7.46
C GLU A 129 -0.28 3.57 -8.44
N HIS A 130 -0.48 2.29 -8.10
CA HIS A 130 -1.15 1.35 -8.99
C HIS A 130 -2.65 1.19 -8.68
N HIS A 131 -3.13 1.82 -7.62
CA HIS A 131 -4.50 1.71 -7.11
C HIS A 131 -4.95 0.25 -6.87
N ARG A 132 -4.01 -0.64 -6.49
CA ARG A 132 -4.24 -2.07 -6.26
C ARG A 132 -3.32 -2.65 -5.19
N CYS A 133 -3.57 -3.88 -4.75
CA CYS A 133 -2.66 -4.58 -3.86
C CYS A 133 -1.35 -4.94 -4.59
N ALA A 134 -0.21 -4.52 -4.03
CA ALA A 134 1.13 -4.88 -4.47
C ALA A 134 1.89 -5.60 -3.33
N LYS A 135 2.97 -6.30 -3.65
CA LYS A 135 3.78 -6.97 -2.63
C LYS A 135 4.36 -5.93 -1.66
N GLU A 136 4.33 -6.25 -0.37
CA GLU A 136 4.81 -5.34 0.67
C GLU A 136 6.30 -4.97 0.49
N ASP A 137 7.13 -5.93 0.06
CA ASP A 137 8.57 -5.71 -0.16
C ASP A 137 8.89 -4.78 -1.35
N SER A 138 7.93 -4.55 -2.24
CA SER A 138 8.06 -3.59 -3.36
C SER A 138 7.52 -2.20 -3.04
N LEU A 139 7.05 -1.97 -1.81
CA LEU A 139 6.45 -0.73 -1.37
C LEU A 139 7.31 -0.05 -0.29
N PRO A 140 7.20 1.28 -0.12
CA PRO A 140 7.81 1.97 1.00
C PRO A 140 7.32 1.43 2.35
N PRO A 141 8.12 1.52 3.43
CA PRO A 141 7.71 1.11 4.76
C PRO A 141 6.40 1.77 5.21
N CYS A 142 5.50 0.98 5.79
CA CYS A 142 4.21 1.51 6.27
C CYS A 142 4.39 2.37 7.53
N MET A 143 4.09 3.66 7.44
CA MET A 143 4.13 4.60 8.56
C MET A 143 2.77 4.78 9.26
N LYS A 144 1.70 4.21 8.70
CA LYS A 144 0.35 4.33 9.25
C LYS A 144 0.19 3.48 10.51
N LYS A 145 -0.57 4.00 11.47
CA LYS A 145 -0.87 3.32 12.73
C LYS A 145 -2.37 3.31 12.98
N LEU A 146 -2.88 2.15 13.36
CA LEU A 146 -4.28 2.02 13.71
C LEU A 146 -4.58 2.81 14.99
N GLN A 147 -5.59 3.66 14.95
CA GLN A 147 -6.03 4.50 16.06
C GLN A 147 -7.46 4.13 16.43
N ALA A 148 -7.90 4.52 17.63
CA ALA A 148 -9.27 4.27 18.09
C ALA A 148 -10.33 4.82 17.11
N ALA A 149 -10.08 5.98 16.49
CA ALA A 149 -10.96 6.58 15.49
C ALA A 149 -11.17 5.71 14.22
N HIS A 150 -10.23 4.81 13.93
CA HIS A 150 -10.28 3.92 12.77
C HIS A 150 -10.97 2.57 13.07
N LEU A 151 -11.34 2.32 14.32
CA LEU A 151 -12.06 1.11 14.72
C LEU A 151 -13.56 1.29 14.41
N ARG A 152 -13.92 1.28 13.12
CA ARG A 152 -15.34 1.21 12.73
C ARG A 152 -15.88 -0.20 12.95
N LEU A 153 -17.16 -0.29 13.35
CA LEU A 153 -17.86 -1.57 13.54
C LEU A 153 -18.17 -2.28 12.21
N ALA A 154 -18.02 -1.60 11.06
CA ALA A 154 -18.22 -2.19 9.75
C ALA A 154 -17.16 -3.26 9.45
N GLY A 155 -17.61 -4.42 8.94
CA GLY A 155 -16.75 -5.54 8.60
C GLY A 155 -15.73 -5.20 7.52
N VAL A 156 -14.59 -5.89 7.56
CA VAL A 156 -13.53 -5.85 6.54
C VAL A 156 -13.66 -7.09 5.66
N ILE A 157 -13.67 -6.91 4.34
CA ILE A 157 -13.70 -8.02 3.38
C ILE A 157 -12.26 -8.42 3.04
N GLN A 158 -11.86 -9.64 3.40
CA GLN A 158 -10.53 -10.16 3.12
C GLN A 158 -10.43 -10.66 1.67
N LEU A 159 -9.48 -10.14 0.90
CA LEU A 159 -9.14 -10.69 -0.42
C LEU A 159 -8.17 -11.86 -0.32
N SER A 160 -8.28 -12.79 -1.27
CA SER A 160 -7.29 -13.86 -1.48
C SER A 160 -6.31 -13.47 -2.60
N LYS A 161 -5.16 -14.15 -2.68
CA LYS A 161 -4.16 -13.90 -3.74
C LYS A 161 -4.72 -14.20 -5.14
N SER A 162 -5.57 -15.23 -5.26
CA SER A 162 -6.24 -15.58 -6.51
C SER A 162 -7.25 -14.53 -6.98
N ASP A 163 -7.72 -13.66 -6.07
CA ASP A 163 -8.69 -12.63 -6.43
C ASP A 163 -8.06 -11.36 -7.02
N LEU A 164 -6.75 -11.19 -6.85
CA LEU A 164 -6.08 -9.92 -7.15
C LEU A 164 -6.16 -9.52 -8.63
N SER A 165 -6.18 -10.44 -9.58
CA SER A 165 -6.34 -10.04 -10.99
C SER A 165 -7.75 -9.51 -11.21
N TRP A 166 -8.75 -10.39 -11.12
CA TRP A 166 -10.11 -10.06 -11.51
C TRP A 166 -10.77 -8.97 -10.64
N PHE A 167 -10.36 -8.83 -9.37
CA PHE A 167 -10.95 -7.84 -8.47
C PHE A 167 -10.70 -6.41 -8.96
N PHE A 168 -9.48 -6.13 -9.42
CA PHE A 168 -9.02 -4.80 -9.84
C PHE A 168 -9.19 -4.55 -11.35
N ASP A 169 -9.55 -5.56 -12.13
CA ASP A 169 -9.82 -5.44 -13.57
C ASP A 169 -11.28 -5.06 -13.86
N ARG A 170 -12.12 -4.94 -12.83
CA ARG A 170 -13.49 -4.43 -12.97
C ARG A 170 -13.47 -2.91 -13.05
N ASP A 171 -13.78 -2.38 -14.23
CA ASP A 171 -14.06 -0.96 -14.45
C ASP A 171 -15.25 -0.48 -13.59
N PHE A 172 -15.30 0.84 -13.41
CA PHE A 172 -16.23 1.56 -12.55
C PHE A 172 -17.43 2.14 -13.30
#